data_AF-A0A388NWD9-F1
#
_entry.id   AF-A0A388NWD9-F1
#
_cell.length_a   1.000
_cell.length_b   1.000
_cell.length_c   1.000
_cell.angle_alpha   90.00
_cell.angle_beta   90.00
_cell.angle_gamma   90.00
#
_symmetry.space_group_name_H-M   'P 1'
#
loop_
_entity.id
_entity.type
_entity.pdbx_description
1 polymer ?
#
loop_
_entity_poly.entity_id
_entity_poly.type
_entity_poly.pdbx_seq_one_letter_code
_entity_poly.pdbx_strand_id
1 'polypeptide(L)'
;MNSDETITWGELFQTTSADLGSEQEARWLCEHASGLDASEFSSGLSELVSQRCGIALREMVRRRLTGEPLQYVMQRWSFRHLDVMVDPRVLIPRPETELVVQVALDSLGDVAQN
;
A
#
# COMPACT_ATOMS: atom_id res chain seq x y z
N MET A 1 4.47 -23.71 21.17
CA MET A 1 3.29 -23.84 20.30
C MET A 1 3.86 -23.90 18.89
N ASN A 2 4.06 -25.12 18.40
CA ASN A 2 4.59 -25.44 17.07
C ASN A 2 3.59 -24.89 16.03
N SER A 3 3.98 -24.35 14.88
CA SER A 3 4.86 -24.90 13.84
C SER A 3 5.53 -23.77 13.06
N ASP A 4 6.78 -24.01 12.70
CA ASP A 4 7.54 -23.33 11.66
C ASP A 4 6.94 -23.68 10.29
N GLU A 5 5.66 -23.32 10.09
CA GLU A 5 4.98 -23.47 8.81
C GLU A 5 5.57 -22.44 7.86
N THR A 6 6.48 -22.93 7.04
CA THR A 6 7.05 -22.22 5.90
C THR A 6 5.93 -21.95 4.89
N ILE A 7 5.15 -20.90 5.14
CA ILE A 7 4.09 -20.42 4.25
C ILE A 7 4.73 -19.64 3.10
N THR A 8 4.18 -19.82 1.90
CA THR A 8 4.56 -19.06 0.71
C THR A 8 3.82 -17.73 0.62
N TRP A 9 4.33 -16.80 -0.17
CA TRP A 9 3.61 -15.56 -0.48
C TRP A 9 2.26 -15.82 -1.15
N GLY A 10 2.16 -16.86 -1.97
CA GLY A 10 0.92 -17.27 -2.63
C GLY A 10 -0.16 -17.69 -1.64
N GLU A 11 0.18 -18.56 -0.70
CA GLU A 11 -0.76 -18.99 0.36
C GLU A 11 -1.18 -17.80 1.24
N LEU A 12 -0.22 -16.98 1.66
CA LEU A 12 -0.50 -15.83 2.51
C LEU A 12 -1.33 -14.76 1.79
N PHE A 13 -1.10 -14.55 0.50
CA PHE A 13 -1.90 -13.67 -0.35
C PHE A 13 -3.35 -14.16 -0.49
N GLN A 14 -3.57 -15.46 -0.66
CA GLN A 14 -4.92 -16.04 -0.72
C GLN A 14 -5.67 -15.86 0.60
N THR A 15 -5.05 -16.17 1.73
CA THR A 15 -5.66 -15.95 3.05
C THR A 15 -5.96 -14.47 3.28
N THR A 16 -5.01 -13.58 2.97
CA THR A 16 -5.19 -12.13 3.12
C THR A 16 -6.32 -11.60 2.23
N SER A 17 -6.43 -12.11 1.01
CA SER A 17 -7.51 -11.75 0.07
C SER A 17 -8.88 -12.16 0.60
N ALA A 18 -8.98 -13.35 1.20
CA ALA A 18 -10.20 -13.83 1.83
C ALA A 18 -10.57 -12.99 3.07
N ASP A 19 -9.60 -12.66 3.92
CA ASP A 19 -9.82 -11.87 5.13
C ASP A 19 -10.32 -10.45 4.81
N LEU A 20 -9.73 -9.80 3.80
CA LEU A 20 -10.09 -8.43 3.41
C LEU A 20 -11.29 -8.35 2.47
N GLY A 21 -11.67 -9.47 1.82
CA GLY A 21 -12.68 -9.47 0.76
C GLY A 21 -12.28 -8.67 -0.48
N SER A 22 -10.98 -8.41 -0.67
CA SER A 22 -10.43 -7.63 -1.78
C SER A 22 -9.03 -8.11 -2.14
N GLU A 23 -8.89 -8.74 -3.30
CA GLU A 23 -7.60 -9.18 -3.83
C GLU A 23 -6.64 -8.01 -4.08
N GLN A 24 -7.17 -6.85 -4.50
CA GLN A 24 -6.35 -5.68 -4.77
C GLN A 24 -5.74 -5.11 -3.48
N GLU A 25 -6.54 -4.98 -2.41
CA GLU A 25 -6.00 -4.54 -1.12
C GLU A 25 -4.99 -5.53 -0.57
N ALA A 26 -5.30 -6.83 -0.63
CA ALA A 26 -4.39 -7.88 -0.18
C ALA A 26 -3.06 -7.85 -0.94
N ARG A 27 -3.10 -7.63 -2.25
CA ARG A 27 -1.91 -7.52 -3.08
C ARG A 27 -1.05 -6.35 -2.64
N TRP A 28 -1.63 -5.16 -2.48
CA TRP A 28 -0.89 -3.99 -2.00
C TRP A 28 -0.26 -4.20 -0.63
N LEU A 29 -0.96 -4.84 0.32
CA LEU A 29 -0.39 -5.12 1.64
C LEU A 29 0.76 -6.13 1.55
N CYS A 30 0.64 -7.17 0.70
CA CYS A 30 1.69 -8.17 0.52
C CYS A 30 2.93 -7.60 -0.19
N GLU A 31 2.75 -6.80 -1.25
CA GLU A 31 3.83 -6.05 -1.91
C GLU A 31 4.53 -5.13 -0.90
N HIS A 32 3.77 -4.38 -0.11
CA HIS A 32 4.33 -3.50 0.91
C HIS A 32 5.12 -4.27 2.00
N ALA A 33 4.57 -5.38 2.51
CA ALA A 33 5.21 -6.18 3.56
C ALA A 33 6.44 -6.96 3.07
N SER A 34 6.43 -7.39 1.81
CA SER A 34 7.57 -8.05 1.16
C SER A 34 8.68 -7.06 0.77
N GLY A 35 8.30 -5.81 0.48
CA GLY A 35 9.20 -4.81 -0.10
C GLY A 35 9.44 -5.00 -1.60
N LEU A 36 8.68 -5.89 -2.24
CA LEU A 36 8.76 -6.19 -3.67
C LEU A 36 7.78 -5.32 -4.45
N ASP A 37 8.11 -5.00 -5.68
CA ASP A 37 7.15 -4.40 -6.61
C ASP A 37 6.14 -5.44 -7.14
N ALA A 38 5.16 -4.98 -7.92
CA ALA A 38 4.10 -5.85 -8.43
C ALA A 38 4.60 -6.98 -9.34
N SER A 39 5.66 -6.75 -10.11
CA SER A 39 6.22 -7.75 -11.02
C SER A 39 7.04 -8.78 -10.25
N GLU A 40 7.89 -8.31 -9.33
CA GLU A 40 8.69 -9.14 -8.44
C GLU A 40 7.80 -10.00 -7.55
N PHE A 41 6.78 -9.41 -6.91
CA PHE A 41 5.84 -10.12 -6.06
C PHE A 41 5.07 -11.21 -6.82
N SER A 42 4.63 -10.92 -8.05
CA SER A 42 3.92 -11.90 -8.88
C SER A 42 4.80 -13.08 -9.27
N SER A 43 6.09 -12.84 -9.47
CA SER A 43 7.08 -13.89 -9.78
C SER A 43 7.46 -14.69 -8.53
N GLY A 44 7.47 -14.04 -7.36
CA GLY A 44 7.86 -14.59 -6.07
C GLY A 44 6.75 -15.28 -5.27
N LEU A 45 5.60 -15.59 -5.85
CA LEU A 45 4.47 -16.20 -5.12
C LEU A 45 4.80 -17.56 -4.49
N SER A 46 5.75 -18.32 -5.06
CA SER A 46 6.21 -19.59 -4.48
C SER A 46 7.31 -19.44 -3.44
N GLU A 47 7.82 -18.22 -3.21
CA GLU A 47 8.86 -17.96 -2.24
C GLU A 47 8.32 -17.99 -0.81
N LEU A 48 9.17 -18.43 0.13
CA LEU A 48 8.83 -18.48 1.55
C LEU A 48 8.81 -17.10 2.19
N VAL A 49 7.81 -16.85 3.02
CA VAL A 49 7.67 -15.59 3.74
C VAL A 49 8.61 -15.57 4.94
N SER A 50 9.45 -14.54 5.05
CA SER A 50 10.25 -14.35 6.26
C SER A 50 9.36 -14.05 7.47
N GLN A 51 9.76 -14.49 8.67
CA GLN A 51 9.01 -14.24 9.90
C GLN A 51 8.70 -12.75 10.10
N ARG A 52 9.66 -11.87 9.79
CA ARG A 52 9.50 -10.40 9.88
C ARG A 52 8.40 -9.89 8.96
N CYS A 53 8.41 -10.31 7.69
CA CYS A 53 7.41 -9.91 6.70
C CYS A 53 6.02 -10.44 7.09
N GLY A 54 5.92 -11.69 7.55
CA GLY A 54 4.65 -12.26 8.02
C GLY A 54 4.08 -11.53 9.23
N ILE A 55 4.91 -11.11 10.19
CA ILE A 55 4.47 -10.28 11.32
C ILE A 55 3.97 -8.92 10.84
N ALA A 56 4.73 -8.26 9.96
CA ALA A 56 4.35 -6.96 9.42
C ALA A 56 3.01 -7.00 8.68
N LEU A 57 2.82 -8.01 7.80
CA LEU A 57 1.57 -8.17 7.08
C LEU A 57 0.38 -8.40 8.02
N ARG A 58 0.52 -9.29 9.01
CA ARG A 58 -0.56 -9.55 9.97
C ARG A 58 -0.99 -8.30 10.71
N GLU A 59 -0.04 -7.44 11.10
CA GLU A 59 -0.37 -6.16 11.74
C GLU A 59 -1.10 -5.21 10.79
N MET A 60 -0.67 -5.15 9.52
CA MET A 60 -1.35 -4.34 8.49
C MET A 60 -2.79 -4.81 8.26
N VAL A 61 -3.00 -6.12 8.12
CA VAL A 61 -4.33 -6.73 7.95
C VAL A 61 -5.20 -6.44 9.17
N ARG A 62 -4.68 -6.64 10.38
CA ARG A 62 -5.40 -6.33 11.62
C ARG A 62 -5.87 -4.87 11.66
N ARG A 63 -4.97 -3.92 11.39
CA ARG A 63 -5.30 -2.49 11.33
C ARG A 63 -6.39 -2.20 10.30
N ARG A 64 -6.26 -2.75 9.09
CA ARG A 64 -7.24 -2.60 8.02
C ARG A 64 -8.63 -3.12 8.41
N LEU A 65 -8.68 -4.30 9.02
CA LEU A 65 -9.93 -4.93 9.50
C LEU A 65 -10.59 -4.17 10.65
N THR A 66 -9.82 -3.43 11.46
CA THR A 66 -10.38 -2.55 12.49
C THR A 66 -10.98 -1.24 11.93
N GLY A 67 -11.00 -1.08 10.61
CA GLY A 67 -11.57 0.09 9.94
C GLY A 67 -10.57 1.22 9.72
N GLU A 68 -9.28 1.00 9.98
CA GLU A 68 -8.26 1.99 9.63
C GLU A 68 -8.19 2.16 8.09
N PRO A 69 -8.18 3.39 7.56
CA PRO A 69 -8.02 3.63 6.13
C PRO A 69 -6.75 2.97 5.58
N LEU A 70 -6.88 2.32 4.43
CA LEU A 70 -5.77 1.62 3.77
C LEU A 70 -4.53 2.50 3.62
N GLN A 71 -4.71 3.79 3.31
CA GLN A 71 -3.61 4.74 3.11
C GLN A 71 -2.74 4.88 4.36
N TYR A 72 -3.35 4.92 5.55
CA TYR A 72 -2.61 4.98 6.82
C TYR A 72 -2.00 3.64 7.20
N VAL A 73 -2.62 2.53 6.82
CA VAL A 73 -2.01 1.20 6.95
C VAL A 73 -0.75 1.10 6.09
N MET A 74 -0.82 1.57 4.85
CA MET A 74 0.27 1.61 3.88
C MET A 74 1.33 2.67 4.19
N GLN A 75 1.02 3.67 5.01
CA GLN A 75 1.89 4.80 5.39
C GLN A 75 2.45 5.66 4.24
N ARG A 76 2.09 5.34 3.00
CA ARG A 76 2.42 6.07 1.78
C ARG A 76 1.26 6.04 0.81
N TRP A 77 1.09 7.10 0.05
CA TRP A 77 0.04 7.19 -0.98
C TRP A 77 0.48 8.05 -2.15
N SER A 78 -0.04 7.74 -3.33
CA SER A 78 0.24 8.49 -4.55
C SER A 78 -0.44 9.86 -4.51
N PHE A 79 0.29 10.89 -4.92
CA PHE A 79 -0.18 12.25 -5.15
C PHE A 79 0.54 12.83 -6.37
N ARG A 80 -0.17 12.94 -7.49
CA ARG A 80 0.38 13.24 -8.82
C ARG A 80 1.48 12.24 -9.19
N HIS A 81 2.71 12.73 -9.32
CA HIS A 81 3.91 11.94 -9.66
C HIS A 81 4.77 11.65 -8.42
N LEU A 82 4.24 11.89 -7.23
CA LEU A 82 4.94 11.72 -5.96
C LEU A 82 4.28 10.59 -5.16
N ASP A 83 5.10 9.84 -4.43
CA ASP A 83 4.64 9.03 -3.30
C ASP A 83 4.94 9.80 -2.01
N VAL A 84 3.89 10.17 -1.29
CA VAL A 84 3.99 10.95 -0.06
C VAL A 84 3.72 10.08 1.15
N MET A 85 4.45 10.34 2.25
CA MET A 85 4.16 9.70 3.53
C MET A 85 2.84 10.22 4.09
N VAL A 86 2.02 9.30 4.60
CA VAL A 86 0.72 9.61 5.20
C VAL A 86 0.54 8.86 6.51
N ASP A 87 -0.11 9.51 7.47
CA ASP A 87 -0.49 8.92 8.75
C ASP A 87 -1.72 9.66 9.32
N PRO A 88 -2.32 9.18 10.43
CA PRO A 88 -3.54 9.78 10.97
C PRO A 88 -3.49 11.27 11.34
N ARG A 89 -2.30 11.90 11.33
CA ARG A 89 -2.10 13.33 11.61
C ARG A 89 -2.31 14.21 10.38
N VAL A 90 -2.45 13.65 9.19
CA VAL A 90 -2.65 14.39 7.93
C VAL A 90 -3.93 13.98 7.21
N LEU A 91 -4.39 14.79 6.26
CA LEU A 91 -5.49 14.40 5.38
C LEU A 91 -4.98 13.43 4.31
N ILE A 92 -5.78 12.41 3.99
CA ILE A 92 -5.51 11.50 2.88
C ILE A 92 -5.59 12.28 1.56
N PRO A 93 -4.54 12.28 0.71
CA PRO A 93 -4.58 12.91 -0.60
C PRO A 93 -5.72 12.36 -1.45
N ARG A 94 -6.47 13.24 -2.10
CA ARG A 94 -7.59 12.87 -3.00
C ARG A 94 -7.27 13.26 -4.44
N PRO A 95 -7.65 12.46 -5.45
CA PRO A 95 -7.39 12.79 -6.85
C PRO A 95 -7.88 14.19 -7.23
N GLU A 96 -9.02 14.61 -6.69
CA GLU A 96 -9.62 15.92 -6.95
C GLU A 96 -8.75 17.08 -6.42
N THR A 97 -7.96 16.86 -5.36
CA THR A 97 -7.07 17.88 -4.80
C THR A 97 -5.83 18.13 -5.66
N GLU A 98 -5.52 17.25 -6.60
CA GLU A 98 -4.41 17.44 -7.54
C GLU A 98 -4.69 18.55 -8.56
N LEU A 99 -5.97 18.87 -8.82
CA LEU A 99 -6.37 19.97 -9.69
C LEU A 99 -5.93 21.33 -9.14
N VAL A 100 -5.91 21.50 -7.81
CA VAL A 100 -5.45 22.75 -7.18
C VAL A 100 -3.99 23.01 -7.53
N VAL A 101 -3.17 21.96 -7.54
CA VAL A 101 -1.76 22.05 -7.97
C VAL A 101 -1.67 22.42 -9.46
N GLN A 102 -2.55 21.88 -10.31
CA GLN A 102 -2.54 22.22 -11.73
C GLN A 102 -2.85 23.70 -11.97
N VAL A 103 -3.91 24.22 -11.34
CA VAL A 103 -4.28 25.64 -11.44
C VAL A 103 -3.14 26.56 -10.98
N ALA A 104 -2.44 26.19 -9.91
CA ALA A 104 -1.30 26.95 -9.43
C ALA A 104 -0.13 26.96 -10.43
N LEU A 105 0.17 25.82 -11.06
CA LEU A 105 1.22 25.71 -12.08
C LEU A 105 0.88 26.53 -13.33
N ASP A 106 -0.37 26.44 -13.80
CA ASP A 106 -0.84 27.21 -14.97
C ASP A 106 -0.70 28.72 -14.71
N SER A 107 -1.09 29.17 -13.51
CA SER A 107 -0.97 30.57 -13.10
C SER A 107 0.48 31.08 -13.09
N LEU A 108 1.44 30.24 -12.71
CA LEU A 108 2.87 30.59 -12.75
C LEU A 108 3.42 30.64 -14.17
N GLY A 109 2.93 29.76 -15.05
CA GLY A 109 3.28 29.73 -16.47
C GLY A 109 2.83 31.00 -17.21
N ASP A 110 1.63 31.48 -16.91
CA ASP A 110 1.06 32.70 -17.51
C ASP A 110 1.80 33.97 -17.08
N VAL A 111 2.33 34.01 -15.85
CA VAL A 111 3.14 35.14 -15.35
C VAL A 111 4.51 35.20 -16.03
N ALA A 112 5.06 34.08 -16.50
CA ALA A 112 6.33 34.06 -17.22
C ALA A 112 6.22 34.45 -18.71
N GLN A 113 4.99 34.53 -19.25
CA GLN A 113 4.71 34.89 -20.65
C GLN A 113 4.19 36.33 -20.84
N ASN A 114 3.97 37.07 -19.74
CA ASN A 114 3.63 38.50 -19.72
C ASN A 114 4.81 39.36 -19.28
#